data_AF-A0AA88QL02-F1
#
_entry.id   AF-A0AA88QL02-F1
#
_cell.length_a   1.000
_cell.length_b   1.000
_cell.length_c   1.000
_cell.angle_alpha   90.00
_cell.angle_beta   90.00
_cell.angle_gamma   90.00
#
_symmetry.space_group_name_H-M   'P 1'
#
loop_
_entity.id
_entity.type
_entity.pdbx_description
1 polymer ?
#
loop_
_entity_poly.entity_id
_entity_poly.type
_entity_poly.pdbx_seq_one_letter_code
_entity_poly.pdbx_strand_id
1 'polypeptide(L)'
;MVINTQEPTETNEILQKIIQKCANRYFSLQRTSSPDELLQTFEDIVRMNDGHHLVCAGYESSQHLTMKQHAIETLSEGVKLNLVVCGSDGTLKSSISEQILQQTDRRSDIEISLVELPALFNPRLSEEEVIRQTLRCVSLCHPGVHVFLLIIPNAPLTDEAEMEEIQMIFSSRINKHIMILIIQNSEHQTT
;
A
#
# COMPACT_ATOMS: atom_id res chain seq x y z
N MET A 1 16.01 23.72 4.18
CA MET A 1 15.77 22.28 4.03
C MET A 1 15.13 22.09 2.67
N VAL A 2 15.91 21.63 1.70
CA VAL A 2 15.50 21.54 0.30
C VAL A 2 14.68 20.28 0.17
N ILE A 3 13.36 20.43 0.05
CA ILE A 3 12.47 19.35 -0.37
C ILE A 3 12.83 19.14 -1.85
N ASN A 4 13.58 18.08 -2.14
CA ASN A 4 14.04 17.79 -3.49
C ASN A 4 12.84 17.35 -4.34
N THR A 5 12.17 18.32 -4.97
CA THR A 5 11.22 18.08 -6.05
C THR A 5 12.02 17.74 -7.31
N GLN A 6 12.44 16.49 -7.45
CA GLN A 6 12.81 15.99 -8.77
C GLN A 6 11.55 15.97 -9.64
N GLU A 7 11.59 16.72 -10.73
CA GLU A 7 10.52 16.79 -11.72
C GLU A 7 10.16 15.37 -12.19
N PRO A 8 8.86 15.02 -12.26
CA PRO A 8 8.44 13.70 -12.67
C PRO A 8 8.77 13.51 -14.15
N THR A 9 9.79 12.70 -14.45
CA THR A 9 10.01 12.11 -15.77
C THR A 9 8.70 11.48 -16.21
N GLU A 10 8.07 12.01 -17.27
CA GLU A 10 6.82 11.58 -17.92
C GLU A 10 6.10 10.43 -17.21
N THR A 11 5.56 10.72 -16.03
CA THR A 11 4.86 9.70 -15.26
C THR A 11 3.59 9.42 -16.02
N ASN A 12 3.45 8.20 -16.54
CA ASN A 12 2.28 7.70 -17.27
C ASN A 12 1.00 8.34 -16.69
N GLU A 13 0.21 9.04 -17.53
CA GLU A 13 -1.00 9.78 -17.10
C GLU A 13 -1.93 8.91 -16.23
N ILE A 14 -1.89 7.60 -16.44
CA ILE A 14 -2.60 6.58 -15.66
C ILE A 14 -2.14 6.59 -14.19
N LEU A 15 -0.83 6.54 -13.94
CA LEU A 15 -0.25 6.55 -12.60
C LEU A 15 -0.60 7.88 -11.89
N GLN A 16 -0.59 9.00 -12.60
CA GLN A 16 -1.03 10.29 -12.06
C GLN A 16 -2.50 10.29 -11.62
N LYS A 17 -3.39 9.66 -12.41
CA LYS A 17 -4.81 9.49 -12.03
C LYS A 17 -4.97 8.64 -10.76
N ILE A 18 -4.18 7.57 -10.61
CA ILE A 18 -4.23 6.70 -9.42
C ILE A 18 -3.69 7.46 -8.19
N ILE A 19 -2.57 8.17 -8.34
CA ILE A 19 -2.01 9.04 -7.29
C ILE A 19 -3.05 10.06 -6.83
N GLN A 20 -3.73 10.72 -7.77
CA GLN A 20 -4.77 11.69 -7.45
C GLN A 20 -5.95 11.05 -6.70
N LYS A 21 -6.39 9.86 -7.10
CA LYS A 21 -7.45 9.10 -6.40
C LYS A 21 -7.04 8.72 -4.98
N CYS A 22 -5.74 8.53 -4.73
CA CYS A 22 -5.16 8.24 -3.41
C CYS A 22 -4.77 9.51 -2.64
N ALA A 23 -5.38 10.66 -2.93
CA ALA A 23 -5.08 11.95 -2.28
C ALA A 23 -3.60 12.35 -2.34
N ASN A 24 -2.92 12.03 -3.46
CA ASN A 24 -1.50 12.26 -3.69
C ASN A 24 -0.57 11.55 -2.68
N ARG A 25 -1.02 10.45 -2.10
CA ARG A 25 -0.23 9.62 -1.18
C ARG A 25 0.64 8.66 -1.97
N TYR A 26 1.80 9.14 -2.40
CA TYR A 26 2.79 8.30 -3.05
C TYR A 26 4.20 8.60 -2.54
N PHE A 27 5.06 7.60 -2.62
CA PHE A 27 6.48 7.73 -2.36
C PHE A 27 7.26 7.07 -3.49
N SER A 28 8.39 7.67 -3.86
CA SER A 28 9.31 7.09 -4.83
C SER A 28 10.52 6.53 -4.09
N LEU A 29 10.70 5.22 -4.12
CA LEU A 29 11.78 4.54 -3.45
C LEU A 29 12.82 4.10 -4.49
N GLN A 30 14.08 4.46 -4.24
CA GLN A 30 15.21 3.85 -4.93
C GLN A 30 15.61 2.59 -4.18
N ARG A 31 16.17 1.58 -4.88
CA ARG A 31 16.73 0.40 -4.20
C ARG A 31 17.84 0.74 -3.19
N THR A 32 18.40 1.95 -3.28
CA THR A 32 19.45 2.50 -2.41
C THR A 32 18.93 3.46 -1.34
N SER A 33 17.61 3.68 -1.25
CA SER A 33 17.02 4.61 -0.29
C SER A 33 17.29 4.18 1.15
N SER A 34 17.40 5.17 2.04
CA SER A 34 17.66 4.87 3.43
C SER A 34 16.40 4.26 4.07
N PRO A 35 16.56 3.25 4.93
CA PRO A 35 15.38 2.58 5.46
C PRO A 35 14.59 3.42 6.49
N ASP A 36 15.25 4.40 7.12
CA ASP A 36 14.62 5.35 8.04
C ASP A 36 13.59 6.25 7.34
N GLU A 37 13.82 6.62 6.07
CA GLU A 37 12.87 7.42 5.29
C GLU A 37 11.56 6.67 5.02
N LEU A 38 11.65 5.36 4.77
CA LEU A 38 10.49 4.50 4.52
C LEU A 38 9.61 4.36 5.76
N LEU A 39 10.22 4.13 6.93
CA LEU A 39 9.51 4.05 8.21
C LEU A 39 8.87 5.38 8.60
N GLN A 40 9.60 6.49 8.48
CA GLN A 40 9.06 7.82 8.77
C GLN A 40 7.86 8.14 7.89
N THR A 41 7.93 7.75 6.62
CA THR A 41 6.81 7.90 5.68
C THR A 41 5.58 7.12 6.15
N PHE A 42 5.75 5.89 6.66
CA PHE A 42 4.62 5.12 7.20
C PHE A 42 4.00 5.73 8.46
N GLU A 43 4.81 6.27 9.37
CA GLU A 43 4.32 7.02 10.53
C GLU A 43 3.48 8.24 10.12
N ASP A 44 3.99 9.01 9.15
CA ASP A 44 3.31 10.20 8.66
C ASP A 44 1.96 9.83 8.01
N ILE A 45 1.89 8.71 7.29
CA ILE A 45 0.64 8.19 6.71
C ILE A 45 -0.37 7.80 7.78
N VAL A 46 0.06 7.12 8.84
CA VAL A 46 -0.82 6.72 9.96
C VAL A 46 -1.37 7.95 10.65
N ARG A 47 -0.50 8.94 10.84
CA ARG A 47 -0.88 10.23 11.37
C ARG A 47 -1.83 10.97 10.43
N MET A 48 -1.61 10.94 9.12
CA MET A 48 -2.52 11.50 8.11
C MET A 48 -3.84 10.74 8.05
N ASN A 49 -3.89 9.49 8.52
CA ASN A 49 -5.13 8.74 8.68
C ASN A 49 -5.81 9.09 10.01
N ASP A 50 -5.31 10.05 10.79
CA ASP A 50 -5.77 10.42 12.13
C ASP A 50 -5.90 9.20 13.07
N GLY A 51 -5.02 8.21 12.89
CA GLY A 51 -5.10 6.94 13.62
C GLY A 51 -6.30 6.09 13.22
N HIS A 52 -6.93 6.31 12.06
CA HIS A 52 -7.97 5.43 11.55
C HIS A 52 -7.38 4.17 10.90
N HIS A 53 -8.05 3.05 11.11
CA HIS A 53 -7.83 1.79 10.43
C HIS A 53 -9.12 1.27 9.79
N LEU A 54 -8.97 0.42 8.80
CA LEU A 54 -10.05 -0.21 8.05
C LEU A 54 -10.35 -1.59 8.61
N VAL A 55 -11.61 -1.86 8.91
CA VAL A 55 -12.12 -3.16 9.33
C VAL A 55 -13.17 -3.67 8.34
N CYS A 56 -13.26 -4.99 8.19
CA CYS A 56 -14.39 -5.59 7.50
C CYS A 56 -15.57 -5.74 8.46
N ALA A 57 -16.78 -5.33 8.04
CA ALA A 57 -18.00 -5.54 8.81
C ALA A 57 -19.00 -6.38 8.01
N GLY A 58 -19.11 -7.66 8.35
CA GLY A 58 -20.15 -8.57 7.85
C GLY A 58 -19.97 -9.00 6.39
N TYR A 59 -20.18 -10.29 6.12
CA TYR A 59 -20.38 -10.81 4.77
C TYR A 59 -21.89 -10.73 4.48
N GLU A 60 -22.35 -9.65 3.85
CA GLU A 60 -23.72 -9.61 3.34
C GLU A 60 -23.78 -10.29 1.97
N SER A 61 -24.84 -11.04 1.71
CA SER A 61 -25.05 -11.85 0.49
C SER A 61 -25.18 -11.02 -0.81
N SER A 62 -25.04 -9.70 -0.72
CA SER A 62 -24.97 -8.79 -1.85
C SER A 62 -23.51 -8.63 -2.22
N GLN A 63 -23.16 -8.69 -3.50
CA GLN A 63 -21.79 -8.75 -4.05
C GLN A 63 -20.92 -7.50 -3.77
N HIS A 64 -21.18 -6.74 -2.70
CA HIS A 64 -20.54 -5.48 -2.35
C HIS A 64 -19.83 -5.56 -1.00
N LEU A 65 -18.50 -5.34 -1.03
CA LEU A 65 -17.63 -5.28 0.13
C LEU A 65 -18.06 -4.16 1.11
N THR A 66 -18.30 -4.50 2.39
CA THR A 66 -18.57 -3.51 3.43
C THR A 66 -17.37 -3.29 4.34
N MET A 67 -16.56 -2.29 4.01
CA MET A 67 -15.42 -1.85 4.83
C MET A 67 -15.82 -0.70 5.73
N LYS A 68 -15.57 -0.74 7.04
CA LYS A 68 -15.80 0.41 7.94
C LYS A 68 -14.47 0.95 8.43
N GLN A 69 -14.42 2.24 8.71
CA GLN A 69 -13.28 2.84 9.39
C GLN A 69 -13.51 2.86 10.89
N HIS A 70 -12.44 2.68 11.64
CA HIS A 70 -12.44 2.74 13.08
C HIS A 70 -11.18 3.44 13.57
N ALA A 71 -11.23 4.10 14.72
CA ALA A 71 -10.06 4.74 15.30
C ALA A 71 -9.21 3.72 16.06
N ILE A 72 -7.89 3.91 16.07
CA ILE A 72 -6.96 3.20 16.94
C ILE A 72 -7.23 3.65 18.38
N GLU A 73 -7.71 2.74 19.22
CA GLU A 73 -7.77 2.94 20.67
C GLU A 73 -6.36 2.73 21.24
N THR A 74 -5.69 3.82 21.61
CA THR A 74 -4.30 3.79 22.09
C THR A 74 -4.27 3.43 23.57
N LEU A 75 -3.80 2.22 23.90
CA LEU A 75 -3.32 1.85 25.23
C LEU A 75 -1.79 1.74 25.12
N SER A 76 -1.07 2.67 25.74
CA SER A 76 0.38 2.85 25.53
C SER A 76 1.22 1.65 26.00
N GLU A 77 1.91 1.00 25.07
CA GLU A 77 3.39 0.87 24.98
C GLU A 77 3.70 0.34 23.55
N GLY A 78 4.00 1.26 22.62
CA GLY A 78 4.27 0.98 21.20
C GLY A 78 3.08 1.23 20.24
N VAL A 79 3.34 1.81 19.06
CA VAL A 79 2.32 1.99 18.00
C VAL A 79 2.30 0.74 17.12
N LYS A 80 1.18 0.00 17.11
CA LYS A 80 1.01 -1.13 16.20
C LYS A 80 0.50 -0.67 14.83
N LEU A 81 1.23 -1.03 13.78
CA LEU A 81 0.92 -0.69 12.41
C LEU A 81 0.70 -1.95 11.55
N ASN A 82 -0.53 -2.14 11.08
CA ASN A 82 -0.87 -3.22 10.16
C ASN A 82 -0.90 -2.71 8.70
N LEU A 83 -0.03 -3.26 7.87
CA LEU A 83 0.05 -2.98 6.43
C LEU A 83 -0.39 -4.18 5.60
N VAL A 84 -1.09 -3.90 4.50
CA VAL A 84 -1.37 -4.88 3.45
C VAL A 84 -0.59 -4.52 2.20
N VAL A 85 0.36 -5.36 1.79
CA VAL A 85 1.18 -5.12 0.60
C VAL A 85 0.51 -5.68 -0.65
N CYS A 86 0.43 -4.82 -1.67
CA CYS A 86 -0.30 -4.98 -2.90
C CYS A 86 0.66 -4.70 -4.09
N GLY A 87 0.49 -5.36 -5.24
CA GLY A 87 1.38 -5.15 -6.41
C GLY A 87 1.42 -6.35 -7.35
N SER A 88 1.69 -6.11 -8.64
CA SER A 88 1.72 -7.15 -9.68
C SER A 88 3.00 -7.98 -9.63
N ASP A 89 4.12 -7.33 -9.32
CA ASP A 89 5.41 -8.00 -9.22
C ASP A 89 5.60 -8.67 -7.86
N GLY A 90 5.46 -10.00 -7.82
CA GLY A 90 5.69 -10.80 -6.61
C GLY A 90 7.10 -10.68 -6.04
N THR A 91 8.11 -10.50 -6.90
CA THR A 91 9.52 -10.37 -6.44
C THR A 91 9.75 -9.02 -5.77
N LEU A 92 9.18 -7.94 -6.33
CA LEU A 92 9.24 -6.61 -5.71
C LEU A 92 8.44 -6.58 -4.41
N LYS A 93 7.27 -7.21 -4.34
CA LYS A 93 6.50 -7.33 -3.09
C LYS A 93 7.34 -7.97 -1.99
N SER A 94 7.87 -9.16 -2.23
CA SER A 94 8.66 -9.86 -1.21
C SER A 94 9.92 -9.10 -0.81
N SER A 95 10.61 -8.46 -1.77
CA SER A 95 11.80 -7.65 -1.47
C SER A 95 11.48 -6.44 -0.59
N ILE A 96 10.39 -5.72 -0.87
CA ILE A 96 9.96 -4.58 -0.05
C ILE A 96 9.43 -5.05 1.31
N SER A 97 8.64 -6.11 1.35
CA SER A 97 8.16 -6.73 2.59
C SER A 97 9.32 -7.06 3.52
N GLU A 98 10.38 -7.70 3.00
CA GLU A 98 11.57 -8.04 3.77
C GLU A 98 12.30 -6.78 4.26
N GLN A 99 12.46 -5.76 3.41
CA GLN A 99 13.06 -4.49 3.82
C GLN A 99 12.27 -3.82 4.94
N ILE A 100 10.93 -3.80 4.89
CA ILE A 100 10.10 -3.20 5.94
C ILE A 100 10.29 -3.94 7.27
N LEU A 101 10.25 -5.28 7.24
CA LEU A 101 10.39 -6.11 8.45
C LEU A 101 11.78 -5.97 9.09
N GLN A 102 12.86 -5.92 8.29
CA GLN A 102 14.23 -5.76 8.80
C GLN A 102 14.44 -4.43 9.54
N GLN A 103 13.67 -3.39 9.23
CA GLN A 103 13.83 -2.06 9.85
C GLN A 103 12.97 -1.87 11.08
N THR A 104 11.82 -2.55 11.11
CA THR A 104 10.96 -2.60 12.28
C THR A 104 11.71 -3.16 13.49
N ASP A 105 12.55 -4.17 13.29
CA ASP A 105 13.39 -4.77 14.34
C ASP A 105 14.39 -3.78 14.99
N ARG A 106 14.65 -2.64 14.33
CA ARG A 106 15.63 -1.63 14.78
C ARG A 106 15.00 -0.45 15.55
N ARG A 107 13.68 -0.27 15.50
CA ARG A 107 12.92 0.78 16.19
C ARG A 107 11.97 0.16 17.21
N SER A 108 12.24 0.34 18.51
CA SER A 108 11.49 -0.31 19.60
C SER A 108 10.13 0.31 19.91
N ASP A 109 9.76 1.40 19.23
CA ASP A 109 8.56 2.20 19.46
C ASP A 109 7.39 1.85 18.53
N ILE A 110 7.63 1.06 17.47
CA ILE A 110 6.61 0.72 16.46
C ILE A 110 6.66 -0.78 16.14
N GLU A 111 5.51 -1.45 16.30
CA GLU A 111 5.33 -2.85 15.87
C GLU A 111 4.65 -2.87 14.49
N ILE A 112 5.37 -3.28 13.45
CA ILE A 112 4.80 -3.43 12.11
C ILE A 112 4.38 -4.88 11.87
N SER A 113 3.10 -5.06 11.52
CA SER A 113 2.55 -6.31 10.98
C SER A 113 2.31 -6.14 9.49
N LEU A 114 2.82 -7.08 8.70
CA LEU A 114 2.73 -7.03 7.25
C LEU A 114 2.02 -8.27 6.71
N VAL A 115 1.02 -8.05 5.86
CA VAL A 115 0.28 -9.10 5.16
C VAL A 115 0.38 -8.86 3.67
N GLU A 116 0.92 -9.81 2.91
CA GLU A 116 0.89 -9.73 1.46
C GLU A 116 -0.49 -10.14 0.94
N LEU A 117 -1.04 -9.35 0.02
CA LEU A 117 -2.25 -9.68 -0.72
C LEU A 117 -1.83 -10.25 -2.09
N PRO A 118 -1.94 -11.58 -2.29
CA PRO A 118 -1.51 -12.22 -3.53
C PRO A 118 -2.45 -11.97 -4.71
N ALA A 119 -3.70 -11.56 -4.45
CA ALA A 119 -4.80 -11.61 -5.42
C ALA A 119 -4.83 -10.49 -6.46
N LEU A 120 -4.27 -9.30 -6.17
CA LEU A 120 -4.71 -8.07 -6.85
C LEU A 120 -4.34 -7.93 -8.33
N PHE A 121 -3.50 -8.82 -8.85
CA PHE A 121 -2.96 -8.74 -10.21
C PHE A 121 -2.89 -10.13 -10.84
N ASN A 122 -3.87 -10.96 -10.53
CA ASN A 122 -3.93 -12.31 -11.06
C ASN A 122 -5.14 -12.40 -11.98
N PRO A 123 -4.95 -12.30 -13.31
CA PRO A 123 -6.03 -12.30 -14.28
C PRO A 123 -6.79 -13.63 -14.34
N ARG A 124 -6.37 -14.64 -13.58
CA ARG A 124 -7.05 -15.94 -13.43
C ARG A 124 -8.05 -15.97 -12.28
N LEU A 125 -8.12 -14.94 -11.44
CA LEU A 125 -9.05 -14.86 -10.32
C LEU A 125 -10.31 -14.11 -10.73
N SER A 126 -11.47 -14.57 -10.25
CA SER A 126 -12.71 -13.81 -10.37
C SER A 126 -12.71 -12.65 -9.37
N GLU A 127 -13.53 -11.62 -9.64
CA GLU A 127 -13.78 -10.51 -8.72
C GLU A 127 -14.15 -11.02 -7.30
N GLU A 128 -15.00 -12.04 -7.21
CA GLU A 128 -15.37 -12.66 -5.93
C GLU A 128 -14.17 -13.25 -5.18
N GLU A 129 -13.24 -13.88 -5.89
CA GLU A 129 -12.04 -14.46 -5.28
C GLU A 129 -11.04 -13.37 -4.84
N VAL A 130 -10.91 -12.29 -5.62
CA VAL A 130 -10.11 -11.11 -5.23
C VAL A 130 -10.69 -10.47 -3.96
N ILE A 131 -12.00 -10.30 -3.89
CA ILE A 131 -12.71 -9.82 -2.70
C ILE A 131 -12.47 -10.74 -1.52
N ARG A 132 -12.64 -12.05 -1.69
CA ARG A 132 -12.46 -13.05 -0.62
C ARG A 132 -11.04 -13.04 -0.06
N GLN A 133 -10.02 -12.93 -0.92
CA GLN A 133 -8.63 -12.84 -0.48
C GLN A 133 -8.35 -11.52 0.22
N THR A 134 -8.88 -10.40 -0.28
CA THR A 134 -8.77 -9.09 0.37
C THR A 134 -9.38 -9.12 1.77
N LEU A 135 -10.58 -9.69 1.91
CA LEU A 135 -11.26 -9.88 3.19
C LEU A 135 -10.46 -10.73 4.15
N ARG A 136 -9.86 -11.82 3.65
CA ARG A 136 -8.98 -12.67 4.44
C ARG A 136 -7.79 -11.87 4.95
N CYS A 137 -7.10 -11.10 4.10
CA CYS A 137 -5.98 -10.26 4.53
C CYS A 137 -6.38 -9.25 5.60
N VAL A 138 -7.53 -8.57 5.43
CA VAL A 138 -8.05 -7.60 6.41
C VAL A 138 -8.37 -8.29 7.74
N SER A 139 -8.94 -9.50 7.72
CA SER A 139 -9.26 -10.26 8.94
C SER A 139 -8.03 -10.72 9.72
N LEU A 140 -6.87 -10.82 9.07
CA LEU A 140 -5.59 -11.16 9.71
C LEU A 140 -4.95 -9.94 10.41
N CYS A 141 -5.41 -8.73 10.10
CA CYS A 141 -4.92 -7.49 10.68
C CYS A 141 -5.79 -7.06 11.87
N HIS A 142 -5.37 -7.31 13.10
CA HIS A 142 -6.02 -6.77 14.30
C HIS A 142 -5.30 -5.51 14.80
N PRO A 143 -5.99 -4.38 15.06
CA PRO A 143 -7.45 -4.18 15.06
C PRO A 143 -8.08 -3.97 13.68
N GLY A 144 -7.28 -3.62 12.67
CA GLY A 144 -7.66 -3.52 11.26
C GLY A 144 -6.47 -3.13 10.40
N VAL A 145 -6.70 -2.85 9.11
CA VAL A 145 -5.65 -2.41 8.17
C VAL A 145 -5.47 -0.90 8.25
N HIS A 146 -4.27 -0.44 8.54
CA HIS A 146 -3.98 0.99 8.58
C HIS A 146 -3.64 1.53 7.19
N VAL A 147 -2.85 0.74 6.46
CA VAL A 147 -2.27 1.13 5.17
C VAL A 147 -2.34 -0.05 4.20
N PHE A 148 -2.85 0.18 3.00
CA PHE A 148 -2.64 -0.68 1.84
C PHE A 148 -1.47 -0.08 1.05
N LEU A 149 -0.36 -0.81 0.95
CA LEU A 149 0.83 -0.39 0.23
C LEU A 149 0.79 -0.95 -1.18
N LEU A 150 0.49 -0.13 -2.18
CA LEU A 150 0.49 -0.51 -3.59
C LEU A 150 1.87 -0.28 -4.21
N ILE A 151 2.60 -1.36 -4.49
CA ILE A 151 3.90 -1.33 -5.13
C ILE A 151 3.72 -1.30 -6.64
N ILE A 152 4.23 -0.25 -7.27
CA ILE A 152 4.22 -0.06 -8.72
C ILE A 152 5.69 0.11 -9.17
N PRO A 153 6.20 -0.68 -10.12
CA PRO A 153 7.50 -0.41 -10.72
C PRO A 153 7.45 0.91 -11.50
N ASN A 154 8.55 1.67 -11.51
CA ASN A 154 8.72 2.85 -12.37
C ASN A 154 8.97 2.43 -13.84
N ALA A 155 8.09 1.58 -14.34
CA ALA A 155 7.95 1.20 -15.73
C ALA A 155 6.57 1.69 -16.20
N PRO A 156 6.36 1.92 -17.50
CA PRO A 156 5.04 2.25 -17.99
C PRO A 156 4.06 1.17 -17.56
N LEU A 157 2.98 1.55 -16.88
CA LEU A 157 1.79 0.69 -16.75
C LEU A 157 1.27 0.45 -18.17
N THR A 158 1.66 -0.68 -18.76
CA THR A 158 1.38 -0.98 -20.17
C THR A 158 0.03 -1.66 -20.37
N ASP A 159 -0.62 -2.10 -19.31
CA ASP A 159 -1.82 -2.92 -19.39
C ASP A 159 -3.04 -2.20 -18.79
N GLU A 160 -4.07 -2.00 -19.61
CA GLU A 160 -5.38 -1.50 -19.16
C GLU A 160 -6.01 -2.46 -18.13
N ALA A 161 -5.67 -3.75 -18.18
CA ALA A 161 -6.12 -4.73 -17.19
C ALA A 161 -5.55 -4.45 -15.80
N GLU A 162 -4.25 -4.11 -15.69
CA GLU A 162 -3.65 -3.71 -14.40
C GLU A 162 -4.35 -2.48 -13.81
N MET A 163 -4.79 -1.56 -14.68
CA MET A 163 -5.56 -0.39 -14.26
C MET A 163 -6.97 -0.75 -13.78
N GLU A 164 -7.70 -1.61 -14.49
CA GLU A 164 -9.04 -2.04 -14.08
C GLU A 164 -8.99 -2.81 -12.75
N GLU A 165 -7.99 -3.66 -12.55
CA GLU A 165 -7.80 -4.42 -11.32
C GLU A 165 -7.50 -3.49 -10.14
N ILE A 166 -6.56 -2.55 -10.33
CA ILE A 166 -6.32 -1.43 -9.42
C ILE A 166 -7.66 -0.77 -9.10
N GLN A 167 -8.38 -0.24 -10.09
CA GLN A 167 -9.63 0.50 -9.90
C GLN A 167 -10.75 -0.29 -9.20
N MET A 168 -10.85 -1.59 -9.45
CA MET A 168 -11.82 -2.49 -8.81
C MET A 168 -11.61 -2.54 -7.29
N ILE A 169 -10.36 -2.47 -6.85
CA ILE A 169 -10.00 -2.43 -5.44
C ILE A 169 -10.23 -1.03 -4.86
N PHE A 170 -9.91 0.05 -5.58
CA PHE A 170 -10.07 1.46 -5.16
C PHE A 170 -11.54 1.90 -5.00
N SER A 171 -12.24 1.37 -4.01
CA SER A 171 -13.44 2.02 -3.49
C SER A 171 -13.06 3.32 -2.78
N SER A 172 -13.89 4.36 -2.89
CA SER A 172 -13.67 5.67 -2.25
C SER A 172 -13.36 5.58 -0.75
N ARG A 173 -13.79 4.50 -0.09
CA ARG A 173 -13.59 4.26 1.34
C ARG A 173 -12.17 3.80 1.67
N ILE A 174 -11.51 3.07 0.77
CA ILE A 174 -10.16 2.55 1.00
C ILE A 174 -9.05 3.47 0.47
N ASN A 175 -9.36 4.38 -0.47
CA ASN A 175 -8.38 5.27 -1.09
C ASN A 175 -7.53 6.08 -0.10
N LYS A 176 -8.14 6.52 1.00
CA LYS A 176 -7.44 7.23 2.09
C LYS A 176 -6.47 6.35 2.88
N HIS A 177 -6.68 5.04 2.86
CA HIS A 177 -5.77 4.07 3.46
C HIS A 177 -4.74 3.55 2.46
N ILE A 178 -4.75 3.96 1.19
CA ILE A 178 -3.76 3.48 0.22
C ILE A 178 -2.59 4.46 0.11
N MET A 179 -1.39 3.89 0.07
CA MET A 179 -0.19 4.56 -0.39
C MET A 179 0.36 3.84 -1.61
N ILE A 180 0.80 4.62 -2.60
CA ILE A 180 1.50 4.11 -3.77
C ILE A 180 3.01 4.19 -3.53
N LEU A 181 3.70 3.06 -3.64
CA LEU A 181 5.16 3.00 -3.60
C LEU A 181 5.68 2.77 -5.02
N ILE A 182 6.28 3.80 -5.60
CA ILE A 182 6.90 3.74 -6.92
C ILE A 182 8.34 3.26 -6.75
N ILE A 183 8.68 2.11 -7.32
CA ILE A 183 10.04 1.57 -7.28
C ILE A 183 10.80 2.05 -8.50
N GLN A 184 11.79 2.92 -8.30
CA GLN A 184 12.67 3.33 -9.38
C GLN A 184 13.60 2.17 -9.75
N ASN A 185 13.44 1.62 -10.95
CA ASN A 185 14.44 0.73 -11.52
C ASN A 185 15.68 1.58 -11.82
N SER A 186 16.78 1.28 -11.15
CA SER A 186 18.09 1.84 -11.45
C SER A 186 18.64 1.22 -12.75
N GLU A 187 17.99 1.47 -13.88
CA GLU A 187 18.49 1.10 -15.21
C GLU A 187 18.63 2.33 -16.10
N HIS A 188 19.31 3.37 -15.61
CA HIS A 188 19.98 4.34 -16.47
C HIS A 188 21.30 4.79 -15.83
N GLN A 189 22.28 3.88 -15.80
CA GLN A 189 23.64 4.28 -16.15
C GLN A 189 23.89 3.77 -17.56
N THR A 190 23.28 4.44 -18.55
CA THR A 190 23.74 4.32 -19.94
C THR A 190 25.11 4.98 -20.04
N THR A 191 26.13 4.14 -20.05
CA THR A 191 27.41 4.24 -20.79
C THR A 191 28.35 5.40 -20.49
#